data_AF-A0A0Q7LAK0-F1
#
_entry.id   AF-A0A0Q7LAK0-F1
#
_cell.length_a   1.000
_cell.length_b   1.000
_cell.length_c   1.000
_cell.angle_alpha   90.00
_cell.angle_beta   90.00
_cell.angle_gamma   90.00
#
_symmetry.space_group_name_H-M   'P 1'
#
loop_
_entity.id
_entity.type
_entity.pdbx_description
1 polymer ?
#
loop_
_entity_poly.entity_id
_entity_poly.type
_entity_poly.pdbx_seq_one_letter_code
_entity_poly.pdbx_strand_id
1 'polypeptide(L)'
;MAAVLPSLNDLPRQNASHVKNRWGDVVRQVQQSGSVAVTNHSTVEMVLLTAATYNQLVEDAHALKAREQSVLDELGRRFDARLGALQQPDAAAKVDSLFAAKGRLARRPKAGETF
;
A
#
# COMPACT_ATOMS: atom_id res chain seq x y z
N MET A 1 2.59 5.51 -10.85
CA MET A 1 2.75 6.52 -9.76
C MET A 1 1.36 6.70 -9.20
N ALA A 2 1.17 6.60 -7.88
CA ALA A 2 -0.15 6.83 -7.30
C ALA A 2 -0.65 8.23 -7.69
N ALA A 3 -1.87 8.34 -8.17
CA ALA A 3 -2.49 9.61 -8.50
C ALA A 3 -2.48 10.51 -7.26
N VAL A 4 -1.75 11.62 -7.34
CA VAL A 4 -1.76 12.65 -6.29
C VAL A 4 -3.05 13.44 -6.48
N LEU A 5 -4.05 13.15 -5.65
CA LEU A 5 -5.28 13.91 -5.63
C LEU A 5 -5.06 15.25 -4.90
N PRO A 6 -5.60 16.36 -5.43
CA PRO A 6 -5.60 17.63 -4.72
C PRO A 6 -6.38 17.52 -3.41
N SER A 7 -6.02 18.35 -2.43
CA SER A 7 -6.75 18.42 -1.17
C SER A 7 -8.20 18.83 -1.42
N LEU A 8 -9.13 18.33 -0.59
CA LEU A 8 -10.55 18.71 -0.66
C LEU A 8 -10.76 20.22 -0.59
N ASN A 9 -9.85 20.95 0.06
CA ASN A 9 -9.93 22.40 0.17
C ASN A 9 -9.58 23.15 -1.12
N ASP A 10 -8.80 22.52 -2.00
CA ASP A 10 -8.32 23.11 -3.25
C ASP A 10 -9.26 22.79 -4.42
N LEU A 11 -10.27 21.95 -4.18
CA LEU A 11 -11.25 21.58 -5.19
C LEU A 11 -12.22 22.74 -5.46
N PRO A 12 -12.57 22.98 -6.74
CA PRO A 12 -13.70 23.83 -7.08
C PRO A 12 -14.96 23.32 -6.38
N ARG A 13 -15.73 24.23 -5.77
CA ARG A 13 -16.92 23.87 -4.98
C ARG A 13 -18.19 24.15 -5.75
N GLN A 14 -19.12 23.21 -5.71
CA GLN A 14 -20.48 23.38 -6.20
C GLN A 14 -21.47 22.99 -5.10
N ASN A 15 -22.53 23.77 -4.90
CA ASN A 15 -23.56 23.38 -3.95
C ASN A 15 -24.50 22.33 -4.57
N ALA A 16 -25.13 21.50 -3.72
CA ALA A 16 -26.00 20.41 -4.16
C ALA A 16 -27.15 20.89 -5.05
N SER A 17 -27.71 22.07 -4.79
CA SER A 17 -28.77 22.67 -5.62
C SER A 17 -28.27 22.99 -7.03
N HIS A 18 -27.05 23.49 -7.17
CA HIS A 18 -26.42 23.80 -8.44
C HIS A 18 -26.11 22.52 -9.21
N VAL A 19 -25.59 21.49 -8.54
CA VAL A 19 -25.40 20.16 -9.15
C VAL A 19 -26.71 19.61 -9.69
N LYS A 20 -27.80 19.70 -8.92
CA LYS A 20 -29.13 19.24 -9.35
C LYS A 20 -29.67 20.02 -10.56
N ASN A 21 -29.52 21.34 -10.54
CA ASN A 21 -30.17 22.22 -11.51
C ASN A 21 -29.32 22.49 -12.77
N ARG A 22 -28.00 22.29 -12.70
CA ARG A 22 -27.00 22.62 -13.75
C ARG A 22 -26.06 21.46 -14.02
N TRP A 23 -26.57 20.23 -14.01
CA TRP A 23 -25.78 19.02 -14.16
C TRP A 23 -24.82 19.06 -15.37
N GLY A 24 -25.29 19.48 -16.54
CA GLY A 24 -24.46 19.56 -17.75
C GLY A 24 -23.26 20.51 -17.61
N ASP A 25 -23.43 21.63 -16.90
CA ASP A 25 -22.34 22.59 -16.66
C ASP A 25 -21.34 22.02 -15.65
N VAL A 26 -21.83 21.30 -14.62
CA VAL A 26 -20.98 20.60 -13.65
C VAL A 26 -20.17 19.50 -14.31
N VAL A 27 -20.75 18.72 -15.23
CA VAL A 27 -20.02 17.70 -15.99
C VAL A 27 -18.89 18.33 -16.81
N ARG A 28 -19.17 19.43 -17.53
CA ARG A 28 -18.12 20.17 -18.27
C ARG A 28 -17.04 20.69 -17.33
N GLN A 29 -17.42 21.19 -16.16
CA GLN A 29 -16.46 21.65 -15.16
C GLN A 29 -15.57 20.50 -14.68
N VAL A 30 -16.14 19.35 -14.33
CA VAL A 30 -15.37 18.15 -13.92
C VAL A 30 -14.42 17.70 -15.04
N GLN A 31 -14.82 17.80 -16.31
CA GLN A 31 -13.93 17.51 -17.44
C GLN A 31 -12.76 18.50 -17.57
N GLN A 32 -12.96 19.77 -17.19
CA GLN A 32 -11.92 20.81 -17.27
C GLN A 32 -11.01 20.83 -16.04
N SER A 33 -11.56 20.70 -14.84
CA SER A 33 -10.83 20.75 -13.57
C SER A 33 -10.38 19.38 -13.05
N GLY A 34 -10.82 18.30 -13.70
CA GLY A 34 -10.59 16.91 -13.30
C GLY A 34 -11.46 16.43 -12.13
N SER A 35 -11.84 17.34 -11.23
CA SER A 35 -12.63 17.04 -10.04
C SER A 35 -13.36 18.27 -9.48
N VAL A 36 -14.48 18.05 -8.78
CA VAL A 36 -15.30 19.11 -8.15
C VAL A 36 -15.82 18.61 -6.81
N ALA A 37 -15.67 19.41 -5.75
CA ALA A 37 -16.27 19.15 -4.45
C ALA A 37 -17.73 19.60 -4.45
N VAL A 38 -18.64 18.72 -4.04
CA VAL A 38 -20.05 19.03 -3.86
C VAL A 38 -20.33 19.30 -2.39
N THR A 39 -21.00 20.43 -2.15
CA THR A 39 -21.28 20.92 -0.81
C THR A 39 -22.77 20.95 -0.50
N ASN A 40 -23.10 20.68 0.76
CA ASN A 40 -24.41 20.91 1.34
C ASN A 40 -24.24 21.86 2.53
N HIS A 41 -25.01 22.95 2.54
CA HIS A 41 -24.90 24.00 3.57
C HIS A 41 -23.44 24.39 3.94
N SER A 42 -22.54 24.43 2.94
CA SER A 42 -21.10 24.73 3.03
C SER A 42 -20.15 23.59 3.45
N THR A 43 -20.68 22.42 3.81
CA THR A 43 -19.89 21.22 4.11
C THR A 43 -19.68 20.40 2.84
N VAL A 44 -18.44 19.97 2.57
CA VAL A 44 -18.16 19.03 1.45
C VAL A 44 -18.70 17.66 1.84
N GLU A 45 -19.66 17.14 1.09
CA GLU A 45 -20.24 15.81 1.32
C GLU A 45 -19.69 14.77 0.35
N MET A 46 -19.31 15.18 -0.87
CA MET A 46 -18.85 14.28 -1.92
C MET A 46 -17.96 14.99 -2.94
N VAL A 47 -17.23 14.21 -3.74
CA VAL A 47 -16.41 14.71 -4.85
C VAL A 47 -16.87 14.04 -6.13
N LEU A 48 -17.10 14.84 -7.16
CA LEU A 48 -17.35 14.37 -8.52
C LEU A 48 -16.02 14.24 -9.26
N LEU A 49 -15.81 13.08 -9.88
CA LEU A 49 -14.63 12.73 -10.66
C LEU A 49 -15.07 12.26 -12.04
N THR A 50 -14.16 12.33 -13.02
CA THR A 50 -14.35 11.59 -14.26
C THR A 50 -14.22 10.08 -14.01
N ALA A 51 -14.90 9.26 -14.82
CA ALA A 51 -14.78 7.80 -14.74
C ALA A 51 -13.33 7.33 -14.95
N ALA A 52 -12.59 7.98 -15.84
CA ALA A 52 -11.17 7.68 -16.08
C ALA A 52 -10.31 7.92 -14.82
N THR A 53 -10.52 9.06 -14.15
CA THR A 53 -9.83 9.38 -12.89
C THR A 53 -10.20 8.38 -11.80
N TYR A 54 -11.49 8.01 -11.68
CA TYR A 54 -11.93 7.00 -10.72
C TYR A 54 -11.25 5.64 -10.96
N ASN A 55 -11.22 5.17 -12.20
CA ASN A 55 -10.57 3.90 -12.54
C ASN A 55 -9.08 3.93 -12.22
N GLN A 56 -8.38 5.02 -12.52
CA GLN A 56 -6.96 5.17 -12.18
C GLN A 56 -6.73 5.07 -10.66
N LEU A 57 -7.60 5.67 -9.84
CA LEU A 57 -7.50 5.59 -8.38
C LEU A 57 -7.70 4.17 -7.88
N VAL A 58 -8.66 3.44 -8.45
CA VAL A 58 -8.91 2.04 -8.13
C VAL A 58 -7.68 1.19 -8.47
N GLU A 59 -7.12 1.36 -9.67
CA GLU A 59 -5.91 0.65 -10.11
C GLU A 59 -4.70 0.95 -9.22
N ASP A 60 -4.48 2.22 -8.88
CA ASP A 60 -3.38 2.64 -8.02
C ASP A 60 -3.52 2.07 -6.59
N ALA A 61 -4.74 2.05 -6.04
CA ALA A 61 -5.01 1.46 -4.74
C ALA A 61 -4.77 -0.05 -4.74
N HIS A 62 -5.19 -0.76 -5.79
CA HIS A 62 -4.91 -2.18 -5.96
C HIS A 62 -3.40 -2.45 -6.10
N ALA A 63 -2.69 -1.63 -6.87
CA ALA A 63 -1.25 -1.75 -7.05
C ALA A 63 -0.50 -1.52 -5.73
N LEU A 64 -0.92 -0.56 -4.91
CA LEU A 64 -0.34 -0.33 -3.59
C LEU A 64 -0.55 -1.56 -2.68
N LYS A 65 -1.78 -2.06 -2.59
CA LYS A 65 -2.09 -3.25 -1.79
C LYS A 65 -1.32 -4.48 -2.26
N ALA A 66 -1.17 -4.67 -3.57
CA ALA A 66 -0.39 -5.77 -4.13
C ALA A 66 1.10 -5.67 -3.77
N ARG A 67 1.66 -4.46 -3.76
CA ARG A 67 3.05 -4.23 -3.33
C ARG A 67 3.23 -4.53 -1.85
N GLU A 68 2.33 -4.07 -1.00
CA GLU A 68 2.35 -4.37 0.44
C GLU A 68 2.28 -5.87 0.68
N GLN A 69 1.36 -6.57 0.00
CA GLN A 69 1.25 -8.03 0.10
C GLN A 69 2.54 -8.72 -0.36
N SER A 70 3.12 -8.30 -1.49
CA SER A 70 4.37 -8.88 -1.99
C SER A 70 5.53 -8.73 -0.99
N VAL A 71 5.60 -7.60 -0.28
CA VAL A 71 6.62 -7.38 0.76
C VAL A 71 6.39 -8.32 1.94
N LEU A 72 5.14 -8.47 2.38
CA LEU A 72 4.79 -9.39 3.47
C LEU A 72 5.07 -10.85 3.09
N ASP A 73 4.75 -11.26 1.85
CA ASP A 73 5.01 -12.61 1.36
C ASP A 73 6.51 -12.90 1.29
N GLU A 74 7.33 -11.92 0.92
CA GLU A 74 8.78 -12.05 0.95
C GLU A 74 9.30 -12.22 2.38
N LEU A 75 8.81 -11.41 3.33
CA LEU A 75 9.18 -11.52 4.73
C LEU A 75 8.74 -12.87 5.34
N GLY A 76 7.53 -13.34 5.00
CA GLY A 76 7.02 -14.64 5.39
C GLY A 76 7.92 -15.77 4.88
N ARG A 77 8.25 -15.78 3.59
CA ARG A 77 9.18 -16.77 3.01
C ARG A 77 10.56 -16.76 3.69
N ARG A 78 11.12 -15.58 3.96
CA ARG A 78 12.41 -15.44 4.67
C ARG A 78 12.33 -15.98 6.11
N PHE A 79 11.21 -15.77 6.79
CA PHE A 79 10.96 -16.30 8.13
C PHE A 79 10.83 -17.82 8.12
N ASP A 80 9.98 -18.36 7.25
CA ASP A 80 9.73 -19.80 7.14
C ASP A 80 10.99 -20.57 6.77
N ALA A 81 11.83 -20.02 5.87
CA ALA A 81 13.12 -20.61 5.55
C ALA A 81 14.05 -20.69 6.78
N ARG A 82 14.08 -19.65 7.61
CA ARG A 82 14.88 -19.63 8.85
C ARG A 82 14.33 -20.60 9.89
N LEU A 83 13.00 -20.66 10.03
CA LEU A 83 12.35 -21.59 10.94
C LEU A 83 12.60 -23.05 10.52
N GLY A 84 12.51 -23.33 9.22
CA GLY A 84 12.77 -24.66 8.66
C GLY A 84 14.19 -25.16 8.89
N ALA A 85 15.19 -24.26 8.92
CA ALA A 85 16.56 -24.62 9.29
C ALA A 85 16.69 -25.03 10.75
N LEU A 86 15.92 -24.42 11.66
CA LEU A 86 15.89 -24.77 13.08
C LEU A 86 15.06 -26.01 13.39
N GLN A 87 14.12 -26.37 12.50
CA GLN A 87 13.28 -27.56 12.64
C GLN A 87 13.89 -28.83 12.01
N GLN A 88 15.09 -28.75 11.44
CA GLN A 88 15.76 -29.93 10.89
C GLN A 88 16.03 -30.97 12.00
N PRO A 89 15.91 -32.29 11.71
CA PRO A 89 16.13 -33.34 12.69
C PRO A 89 17.51 -33.28 13.37
N ASP A 90 18.52 -32.74 12.69
CA ASP A 90 19.89 -32.60 13.17
C ASP A 90 20.17 -31.24 13.85
N ALA A 91 19.18 -30.34 13.94
CA ALA A 91 19.35 -29.00 14.49
C ALA A 91 19.77 -29.03 15.97
N ALA A 92 19.16 -29.90 16.78
CA ALA A 92 19.53 -30.07 18.19
C ALA A 92 20.99 -30.50 18.35
N ALA A 93 21.42 -31.52 17.60
CA ALA A 93 22.80 -32.01 17.62
C ALA A 93 23.81 -30.94 17.17
N LYS A 94 23.46 -30.11 16.16
CA LYS A 94 24.28 -28.98 15.72
C LYS A 94 24.41 -27.93 16.84
N VAL A 95 23.32 -27.58 17.50
CA VAL A 95 23.32 -26.63 18.64
C VAL A 95 24.17 -27.16 19.79
N ASP A 96 24.01 -28.42 20.16
CA ASP A 96 24.81 -29.07 21.21
C ASP A 96 26.31 -29.06 20.86
N SER A 97 26.66 -29.35 19.60
CA SER A 97 28.05 -29.29 19.13
C SER A 97 28.64 -27.88 19.21
N LEU A 98 27.84 -26.84 18.95
CA LEU A 98 28.26 -25.44 19.06
C LEU A 98 28.53 -25.05 20.52
N PHE A 99 27.67 -25.48 21.45
CA PHE A 99 27.89 -25.26 22.88
C PHE A 99 29.11 -26.03 23.40
N ALA A 100 29.29 -27.28 22.97
CA ALA A 100 30.46 -28.09 23.30
C ALA A 100 31.78 -27.46 22.80
N ALA A 101 31.74 -26.78 21.65
CA ALA A 101 32.87 -26.04 21.11
C ALA A 101 33.21 -24.75 21.89
N LYS A 102 32.40 -24.35 22.89
CA LYS A 102 32.58 -23.15 23.72
C LYS A 102 32.84 -21.87 22.89
N GLY A 103 32.16 -21.75 21.74
CA GLY A 103 32.33 -20.60 20.83
C GLY A 103 33.56 -20.64 19.92
N ARG A 104 34.35 -21.73 19.91
CA ARG A 104 35.40 -21.95 18.91
C ARG A 104 34.78 -22.46 17.61
N LEU A 105 34.56 -21.54 16.68
CA LEU A 105 34.03 -21.85 15.35
C LEU A 105 35.19 -22.08 14.38
N ALA A 106 35.14 -23.19 13.62
CA ALA A 106 36.14 -23.49 12.59
C ALA A 106 36.04 -22.55 11.38
N ARG A 107 34.90 -21.88 11.19
CA ARG A 107 34.66 -20.88 10.14
C ARG A 107 34.02 -19.64 10.75
N ARG A 108 34.27 -18.49 10.13
CA ARG A 108 33.66 -17.22 10.54
C ARG A 108 32.13 -17.34 10.47
N PRO A 109 31.39 -17.04 11.55
CA PRO A 109 29.93 -17.07 11.52
C PRO A 109 29.40 -16.04 10.52
N LYS A 110 28.35 -16.43 9.80
CA LYS A 110 27.58 -15.54 8.92
C LYS A 110 26.24 -15.26 9.58
N ALA A 111 25.81 -14.00 9.53
CA ALA A 111 24.54 -13.55 10.07
C ALA A 111 23.84 -12.66 9.04
N GLY A 112 22.52 -12.54 9.16
CA GLY A 112 21.72 -11.72 8.26
C GLY A 112 21.52 -12.39 6.88
N GLU A 113 21.54 -11.60 5.81
CA GLU A 113 21.22 -12.06 4.45
C GLU A 113 22.25 -13.02 3.83
N THR A 114 23.37 -13.28 4.51
CA THR A 114 24.45 -14.16 4.03
C THR A 114 24.47 -15.55 4.70
N PHE A 115 23.46 -15.86 5.52
CA PHE A 115 23.26 -17.19 6.12
C PHE A 115 22.75 -18.19 5.08
#